data_AF-A0A7R9UM51-F1
#
_entry.id   AF-A0A7R9UM51-F1
#
_cell.length_a   1.000
_cell.length_b   1.000
_cell.length_c   1.000
_cell.angle_alpha   90.00
_cell.angle_beta   90.00
_cell.angle_gamma   90.00
#
_symmetry.space_group_name_H-M   'P 1'
#
loop_
_entity.id
_entity.type
_entity.pdbx_description
1 polymer ?
#
loop_
_entity_poly.entity_id
_entity_poly.type
_entity_poly.pdbx_seq_one_letter_code
_entity_poly.pdbx_strand_id
1 'polypeptide(L)'
;AQIEVTYATGGAERVARVDTLVALVGYRPDLQLARELHAHLCYASEGPMKLAASLLKASASAGGTSGGDCMSQAAPGAGTLLTPEPRFFVLGAKSYARNPAFLLRVGFEQARLVAELLRADADARSHEGPAAVVAGAQ
;
A
#
# COMPACT_ATOMS: atom_id res chain seq x y z
N ALA A 1 23.46 -0.70 -30.96
CA ALA A 1 22.35 -0.32 -31.87
C ALA A 1 21.64 0.86 -31.24
N GLN A 2 21.40 1.94 -31.98
CA GLN A 2 20.65 3.09 -31.46
C GLN A 2 19.16 2.76 -31.38
N ILE A 3 18.50 3.23 -30.33
CA ILE A 3 17.06 3.12 -30.08
C ILE A 3 16.41 4.40 -30.58
N GLU A 4 15.40 4.29 -31.43
CA GLU A 4 14.54 5.41 -31.81
C GLU A 4 13.39 5.54 -30.80
N VAL A 5 13.20 6.73 -30.24
CA VAL A 5 12.22 7.00 -29.19
C VAL A 5 11.32 8.14 -29.61
N THR A 6 10.02 7.90 -29.57
CA THR A 6 8.98 8.92 -29.74
C THR A 6 8.51 9.40 -28.37
N TYR A 7 8.51 10.70 -28.14
CA TYR A 7 8.13 11.31 -26.85
C TYR A 7 7.40 12.63 -27.06
N ALA A 8 6.57 13.02 -26.10
CA ALA A 8 5.84 14.28 -26.11
C ALA A 8 6.34 15.21 -25.00
N THR A 9 6.54 16.48 -25.33
CA THR A 9 6.91 17.53 -24.35
C THR A 9 6.28 18.85 -24.74
N GLY A 10 5.57 19.48 -23.81
CA GLY A 10 4.79 20.69 -24.10
C GLY A 10 3.67 20.46 -25.13
N GLY A 11 3.14 19.23 -25.24
CA GLY A 11 2.08 18.87 -26.20
C GLY A 11 2.56 18.59 -27.63
N ALA A 12 3.84 18.78 -27.94
CA ALA A 12 4.41 18.44 -29.24
C ALA A 12 5.10 17.07 -29.21
N GLU A 13 4.82 16.25 -30.21
CA GLU A 13 5.50 14.97 -30.45
C GLU A 13 6.88 15.20 -31.06
N ARG A 14 7.87 14.41 -30.62
CA ARG A 14 9.27 14.48 -31.04
C ARG A 14 9.85 13.09 -31.15
N VAL A 15 10.86 12.95 -32.01
CA VAL A 15 11.61 11.71 -32.22
C VAL A 15 13.08 11.97 -31.94
N ALA A 16 13.71 11.07 -31.18
CA ALA A 16 15.15 11.10 -30.90
C ALA A 16 15.77 9.72 -31.07
N ARG A 17 17.05 9.68 -31.44
CA ARG A 17 17.86 8.47 -31.44
C ARG A 17 18.83 8.50 -30.25
N VAL A 18 18.77 7.47 -29.41
CA VAL A 18 19.55 7.37 -28.17
C VAL A 18 20.23 6.02 -28.08
N ASP A 19 21.38 5.96 -27.40
CA ASP A 19 22.06 4.69 -27.13
C ASP A 19 21.45 3.93 -25.95
N THR A 20 20.80 4.65 -25.02
CA THR A 20 20.22 4.06 -23.81
C THR A 20 18.98 4.84 -23.38
N LEU A 21 17.93 4.12 -23.00
CA LEU A 21 16.69 4.65 -22.45
C LEU A 21 16.48 4.10 -21.03
N VAL A 22 16.32 4.99 -20.04
CA VAL A 22 16.03 4.62 -18.65
C VAL A 22 14.62 5.08 -18.29
N ALA A 23 13.69 4.14 -18.15
CA ALA A 23 12.29 4.43 -17.84
C ALA A 23 12.06 4.48 -16.31
N LEU A 24 12.01 5.69 -15.74
CA LEU A 24 11.75 5.92 -14.31
C LEU A 24 10.27 6.26 -14.05
N VAL A 25 9.35 5.48 -14.64
CA VAL A 25 7.89 5.75 -14.62
C VAL A 25 7.15 5.11 -13.43
N GLY A 26 7.88 4.67 -12.42
CA GLY A 26 7.33 4.00 -11.23
C GLY A 26 6.95 2.54 -11.47
N TYR A 27 6.13 2.00 -10.58
CA TYR A 27 5.67 0.60 -10.61
C TYR A 27 4.20 0.47 -10.22
N ARG A 28 3.63 -0.71 -10.47
CA ARG A 28 2.26 -1.10 -10.06
C ARG A 28 2.35 -2.38 -9.23
N PRO A 29 1.58 -2.52 -8.15
CA PRO A 29 1.53 -3.78 -7.41
C PRO A 29 0.81 -4.86 -8.23
N ASP A 30 1.20 -6.13 -8.02
CA ASP A 30 0.41 -7.26 -8.52
C ASP A 30 -0.83 -7.47 -7.63
N LEU A 31 -2.01 -7.32 -8.25
CA LEU A 31 -3.31 -7.42 -7.58
C LEU A 31 -4.00 -8.77 -7.79
N GLN A 32 -3.42 -9.75 -8.51
CA GLN A 32 -4.10 -11.01 -8.84
C GLN A 32 -4.73 -11.68 -7.62
N LEU A 33 -3.98 -11.83 -6.52
CA LEU A 33 -4.51 -12.40 -5.26
C LEU A 33 -5.58 -11.54 -4.60
N ALA A 34 -5.40 -10.21 -4.56
CA ALA A 34 -6.30 -9.30 -3.84
C ALA A 34 -7.67 -9.19 -4.52
N ARG A 35 -7.79 -9.57 -5.78
CA ARG A 35 -9.07 -9.58 -6.53
C ARG A 35 -10.01 -10.70 -6.10
N GLU A 36 -9.46 -11.79 -5.56
CA GLU A 36 -10.23 -12.95 -5.06
C GLU A 36 -10.61 -12.80 -3.57
N LEU A 37 -10.16 -11.72 -2.92
CA LEU A 37 -10.37 -11.46 -1.50
C LEU A 37 -11.25 -10.23 -1.33
N HIS A 38 -11.89 -10.09 -0.17
CA HIS A 38 -12.64 -8.90 0.20
C HIS A 38 -11.71 -7.74 0.63
N ALA A 39 -10.73 -7.42 -0.21
CA ALA A 39 -9.78 -6.34 0.00
C ALA A 39 -10.31 -5.02 -0.59
N HIS A 40 -10.55 -4.03 0.27
CA HIS A 40 -10.97 -2.71 -0.18
C HIS A 40 -9.76 -1.87 -0.60
N LEU A 41 -9.57 -1.71 -1.91
CA LEU A 41 -8.44 -1.00 -2.51
C LEU A 41 -8.84 0.40 -2.99
N CYS A 42 -7.91 1.36 -2.88
CA CYS A 42 -8.07 2.71 -3.40
C CYS A 42 -7.99 2.71 -4.93
N TYR A 43 -8.95 3.34 -5.61
CA TYR A 43 -8.96 3.44 -7.07
C TYR A 43 -7.78 4.23 -7.65
N ALA A 44 -7.20 5.16 -6.88
CA ALA A 44 -6.10 6.00 -7.35
C ALA A 44 -4.73 5.35 -7.11
N SER A 45 -4.48 4.87 -5.89
CA SER A 45 -3.18 4.32 -5.51
C SER A 45 -3.07 2.81 -5.69
N GLU A 46 -4.18 2.07 -5.74
CA GLU A 46 -4.25 0.59 -5.71
C GLU A 46 -3.80 -0.05 -4.39
N GLY A 47 -3.54 0.75 -3.35
CA GLY A 47 -3.23 0.27 -2.00
C GLY A 47 -4.47 0.07 -1.13
N PRO A 48 -4.36 -0.54 0.07
CA PRO A 48 -5.46 -0.65 1.01
C PRO A 48 -6.08 0.70 1.35
N MET A 49 -7.42 0.79 1.30
CA MET A 49 -8.14 2.07 1.34
C MET A 49 -7.83 2.92 2.59
N LYS A 50 -7.78 2.29 3.78
CA LYS A 50 -7.50 3.01 5.04
C LYS A 50 -6.10 3.62 5.07
N LEU A 51 -5.11 2.88 4.55
CA LEU A 51 -3.75 3.37 4.41
C LEU A 51 -3.69 4.51 3.38
N ALA A 52 -4.30 4.32 2.20
CA ALA A 52 -4.34 5.32 1.15
C ALA A 52 -4.96 6.65 1.62
N ALA A 53 -6.07 6.60 2.34
CA ALA A 53 -6.72 7.78 2.93
C ALA A 53 -5.81 8.49 3.96
N SER A 54 -5.11 7.71 4.78
CA SER A 54 -4.16 8.25 5.77
C SER A 54 -2.99 8.98 5.10
N LEU A 55 -2.45 8.40 4.01
CA LEU A 55 -1.37 9.00 3.23
C LEU A 55 -1.83 10.25 2.48
N LEU A 56 -3.05 10.26 1.94
CA LEU A 56 -3.63 11.43 1.29
C LEU A 56 -3.76 12.60 2.28
N LYS A 57 -4.26 12.32 3.50
CA LYS A 57 -4.35 13.32 4.56
C LYS A 57 -2.97 13.89 4.93
N ALA A 58 -1.96 13.04 5.06
CA ALA A 58 -0.59 13.45 5.38
C ALA A 58 0.04 14.29 4.26
N SER A 59 -0.20 13.95 2.99
CA SER A 59 0.27 14.72 1.85
C SER A 59 -0.42 16.07 1.71
N ALA A 60 -1.71 16.16 2.04
CA ALA A 60 -2.43 17.43 2.04
C ALA A 60 -1.84 18.44 3.04
N SER A 61 -1.43 17.98 4.24
CA SER A 61 -0.73 18.83 5.22
C SER A 61 0.67 19.25 4.80
N ALA A 62 1.27 18.59 3.81
CA ALA A 62 2.58 18.92 3.24
C ALA A 62 2.49 19.78 1.96
N GLY A 63 1.34 20.40 1.68
CA GLY A 63 1.17 21.26 0.51
C GLY A 63 0.95 20.51 -0.81
N GLY A 64 0.47 19.27 -0.76
CA GLY A 64 0.08 18.50 -1.95
C GLY A 64 1.25 17.97 -2.79
N THR A 65 2.49 18.27 -2.41
CA THR A 65 3.69 17.64 -2.97
C THR A 65 4.10 16.48 -2.08
N SER A 66 4.63 15.40 -2.65
CA SER A 66 5.33 14.34 -1.91
C SER A 66 6.68 14.81 -1.32
N GLY A 67 6.80 16.12 -1.01
CA GLY A 67 8.03 16.85 -0.71
C GLY A 67 8.19 17.29 0.74
N GLY A 68 7.38 16.76 1.67
CA GLY A 68 7.71 16.85 3.09
C GLY A 68 8.98 16.05 3.41
N ASP A 69 9.66 16.38 4.51
CA ASP A 69 10.83 15.62 4.97
C ASP A 69 10.45 14.15 5.17
N CYS A 70 10.99 13.25 4.33
CA CYS A 70 10.70 11.82 4.39
C CYS A 70 11.15 11.21 5.72
N MET A 71 12.14 11.81 6.40
CA MET A 71 12.60 11.35 7.71
C MET A 71 11.58 11.66 8.82
N SER A 72 10.71 12.65 8.63
CA SER A 72 9.64 13.02 9.56
C SER A 72 8.36 12.17 9.42
N GLN A 73 8.30 11.26 8.44
CA GLN A 73 7.12 10.42 8.21
C GLN A 73 6.89 9.44 9.36
N ALA A 74 5.74 9.59 10.03
CA ALA A 74 5.24 8.63 11.00
C ALA A 74 4.64 7.40 10.30
N ALA A 75 4.86 6.22 10.88
CA ALA A 75 4.20 5.00 10.42
C ALA A 75 2.69 5.11 10.70
N PRO A 76 1.81 4.86 9.71
CA PRO A 76 0.38 4.77 9.94
C PRO A 76 0.06 3.64 10.93
N GLY A 77 -0.84 3.90 11.89
CA GLY A 77 -1.13 2.94 12.97
C GLY A 77 -1.78 1.63 12.49
N ALA A 78 -1.82 0.62 13.37
CA ALA A 78 -2.25 -0.75 13.07
C ALA A 78 -3.62 -0.84 12.35
N GLY A 79 -4.57 0.04 12.71
CA GLY A 79 -5.90 0.07 12.10
C GLY A 79 -5.90 0.35 10.58
N THR A 80 -4.83 0.97 10.07
CA THR A 80 -4.65 1.24 8.63
C THR A 80 -4.25 0.01 7.82
N LEU A 81 -3.76 -1.04 8.48
CA LEU A 81 -3.34 -2.30 7.87
C LEU A 81 -4.49 -3.30 7.73
N LEU A 82 -5.65 -2.98 8.33
CA LEU A 82 -6.83 -3.84 8.32
C LEU A 82 -7.66 -3.66 7.05
N THR A 83 -7.91 -4.76 6.35
CA THR A 83 -8.89 -4.88 5.28
C THR A 83 -10.22 -5.46 5.79
N PRO A 84 -11.32 -5.36 5.02
CA PRO A 84 -12.54 -6.11 5.32
C PRO A 84 -12.31 -7.64 5.32
N GLU A 85 -11.40 -8.13 4.49
CA GLU A 85 -10.93 -9.52 4.54
C GLU A 85 -10.27 -9.83 5.90
N PRO A 86 -10.82 -10.75 6.71
CA PRO A 86 -10.28 -11.09 8.03
C PRO A 86 -8.90 -11.73 7.93
N ARG A 87 -8.00 -11.37 8.85
CA ARG A 87 -6.64 -11.95 8.95
C ARG A 87 -5.79 -11.82 7.68
N PHE A 88 -6.19 -10.96 6.76
CA PHE A 88 -5.42 -10.62 5.56
C PHE A 88 -4.77 -9.25 5.75
N PHE A 89 -3.48 -9.18 5.45
CA PHE A 89 -2.68 -7.97 5.61
C PHE A 89 -1.82 -7.75 4.38
N VAL A 90 -1.80 -6.52 3.88
CA VAL A 90 -0.89 -6.09 2.82
C VAL A 90 0.13 -5.16 3.44
N LEU A 91 1.41 -5.52 3.34
CA LEU A 91 2.52 -4.80 3.97
C LEU A 91 3.59 -4.38 2.94
N GLY A 92 4.52 -3.56 3.40
CA GLY A 92 5.67 -3.10 2.63
C GLY A 92 5.27 -2.24 1.45
N ALA A 93 6.12 -2.25 0.42
CA ALA A 93 5.89 -1.50 -0.82
C ALA A 93 4.54 -1.83 -1.48
N LYS A 94 4.07 -3.08 -1.38
CA LYS A 94 2.77 -3.50 -1.93
C LYS A 94 1.60 -2.76 -1.29
N SER A 95 1.70 -2.40 -0.01
CA SER A 95 0.68 -1.63 0.70
C SER A 95 0.63 -0.16 0.27
N TYR A 96 1.76 0.41 -0.14
CA TYR A 96 1.84 1.77 -0.69
C TYR A 96 1.48 1.81 -2.17
N ALA A 97 1.61 0.68 -2.87
CA ALA A 97 1.20 0.51 -4.25
C ALA A 97 1.83 1.58 -5.16
N ARG A 98 1.04 2.47 -5.77
CA ARG A 98 1.55 3.56 -6.63
C ARG A 98 2.06 4.78 -5.85
N ASN A 99 1.90 4.80 -4.53
CA ASN A 99 2.36 5.91 -3.71
C ASN A 99 3.89 5.84 -3.52
N PRO A 100 4.63 6.92 -3.85
CA PRO A 100 6.10 6.90 -3.81
C PRO A 100 6.69 7.09 -2.40
N ALA A 101 5.88 7.35 -1.37
CA ALA A 101 6.36 7.69 -0.02
C ALA A 101 6.67 6.46 0.86
N PHE A 102 6.97 5.31 0.26
CA PHE A 102 7.33 4.11 1.02
C PHE A 102 8.78 4.19 1.50
N LEU A 103 9.01 3.86 2.78
CA LEU A 103 10.33 3.73 3.39
C LEU A 103 10.46 2.39 4.09
N LEU A 104 11.64 1.77 4.04
CA LEU A 104 11.90 0.48 4.71
C LEU A 104 11.57 0.52 6.21
N ARG A 105 11.88 1.64 6.88
CA ARG A 105 11.52 1.86 8.29
C ARG A 105 10.03 1.68 8.55
N VAL A 106 9.18 2.20 7.65
CA VAL A 106 7.72 2.03 7.74
C VAL A 106 7.34 0.57 7.52
N GLY A 107 7.95 -0.11 6.56
CA GLY A 107 7.71 -1.53 6.31
C GLY A 107 8.02 -2.42 7.53
N PHE A 108 9.11 -2.15 8.24
CA PHE A 108 9.42 -2.87 9.48
C PHE A 108 8.40 -2.61 10.58
N GLU A 109 7.96 -1.36 10.73
CA GLU A 109 6.91 -1.04 11.71
C GLU A 109 5.58 -1.70 11.36
N GLN A 110 5.21 -1.76 10.07
CA GLN A 110 4.02 -2.49 9.62
C GLN A 110 4.08 -3.98 10.04
N ALA A 111 5.23 -4.63 9.85
CA ALA A 111 5.42 -6.02 10.26
C ALA A 111 5.30 -6.18 11.79
N ARG A 112 5.87 -5.25 12.57
CA ARG A 112 5.76 -5.23 14.04
C ARG A 112 4.30 -5.11 14.48
N LEU A 113 3.55 -4.18 13.90
CA LEU A 113 2.13 -3.96 14.20
C LEU A 113 1.26 -5.17 13.85
N VAL A 114 1.52 -5.83 12.72
CA VAL A 114 0.78 -7.06 12.36
C VAL A 114 1.11 -8.20 13.32
N ALA A 115 2.36 -8.36 13.74
CA ALA A 115 2.71 -9.36 14.75
C ALA A 115 1.98 -9.13 16.08
N GLU A 116 1.84 -7.86 16.52
CA GLU A 116 1.06 -7.50 17.70
C GLU A 116 -0.43 -7.83 17.54
N LEU A 117 -1.03 -7.49 16.39
CA LEU A 117 -2.43 -7.82 16.09
C LEU A 117 -2.68 -9.33 16.13
N LEU A 118 -1.78 -10.12 15.52
CA LEU A 118 -1.88 -11.57 15.49
C LEU A 118 -1.73 -12.20 16.88
N ARG A 119 -0.86 -11.64 17.74
CA ARG A 119 -0.72 -12.07 19.13
C ARG A 119 -1.97 -11.78 19.95
N ALA A 120 -2.49 -10.56 19.87
CA ALA A 120 -3.71 -10.18 20.60
C ALA A 120 -4.91 -11.06 20.22
N ASP A 121 -5.05 -11.39 18.94
CA ASP A 121 -6.08 -12.30 18.44
C ASP A 121 -5.86 -13.77 18.89
N ALA A 122 -4.61 -14.24 18.99
CA ALA A 122 -4.31 -15.56 19.55
C ALA A 122 -4.63 -15.61 21.05
N ASP A 123 -4.27 -14.58 21.80
CA ASP A 123 -4.54 -14.48 23.23
C ASP A 123 -6.05 -14.46 23.49
N ALA A 124 -6.82 -13.66 22.74
CA ALA A 124 -8.28 -13.63 22.85
C ALA A 124 -8.91 -15.02 22.66
N ARG A 125 -8.47 -15.76 21.64
CA ARG A 125 -8.96 -17.13 21.36
C ARG A 125 -8.50 -18.18 22.36
N SER A 126 -7.42 -17.93 23.11
CA SER A 126 -6.98 -18.85 24.17
C SER A 126 -7.77 -18.70 25.47
N HIS A 127 -8.39 -17.54 25.68
CA HIS A 127 -9.28 -17.27 26.81
C HIS A 127 -10.73 -17.67 26.52
N GLU A 128 -11.08 -17.84 25.24
CA GLU A 128 -12.30 -18.53 24.79
C GLU A 128 -12.01 -20.04 24.70
N GLY A 129 -12.49 -20.85 25.66
CA GLY A 129 -12.40 -22.31 25.60
C GLY A 129 -13.04 -22.91 24.32
N PRO A 130 -12.86 -24.23 24.04
CA PRO A 130 -13.20 -24.82 22.75
C PRO A 130 -14.65 -24.52 22.35
N ALA A 131 -14.78 -23.93 21.16
CA ALA A 131 -15.98 -23.30 20.62
C ALA A 131 -17.28 -24.07 20.89
N ALA A 132 -18.24 -23.41 21.56
CA ALA A 132 -19.64 -23.71 21.32
C ALA A 132 -19.96 -23.23 19.89
N VAL A 133 -20.06 -24.19 18.97
CA VAL A 133 -20.89 -24.07 17.77
C VAL A 133 -22.26 -23.61 18.24
N VAL A 134 -22.59 -22.33 18.03
CA VAL A 134 -23.98 -21.86 18.07
C VAL A 134 -24.42 -21.70 16.63
N ALA A 135 -25.03 -22.78 16.14
CA ALA A 135 -26.03 -22.71 15.10
C ALA A 135 -27.21 -21.84 15.59
N GLY A 136 -27.76 -20.98 14.73
CA GLY A 136 -28.99 -20.23 14.97
C GLY A 136 -28.91 -18.83 14.35
N ALA A 137 -29.41 -18.65 13.12
CA ALA A 137 -30.79 -18.24 12.85
C ALA A 137 -31.07 -16.77 13.24
N GLN A 138 -30.88 -15.85 12.29
CA GLN A 138 -31.91 -15.06 11.59
C GLN A 138 -31.26 -14.05 10.65
#